data_AF-A0A537BFX3-F1
#
_entry.id   AF-A0A537BFX3-F1
#
_cell.length_a   1.000
_cell.length_b   1.000
_cell.length_c   1.000
_cell.angle_alpha   90.00
_cell.angle_beta   90.00
_cell.angle_gamma   90.00
#
_symmetry.space_group_name_H-M   'P 1'
#
loop_
_entity.id
_entity.type
_entity.pdbx_description
1 polymer ?
#
loop_
_entity_poly.entity_id
_entity_poly.type
_entity_poly.pdbx_seq_one_letter_code
_entity_poly.pdbx_strand_id
1 'polypeptide(L)'
;MTAEKKLIEDAWEGRAALSPANAPRPLREAVEHVIAGLDAGRIRVAEKSGGEWITHQWVKKAVLLSFRLEDNRLIEGGATRYYDKVAAKFAAFDESAFSKGGFRVVPPAMARRGAYIARNVVLMPSYVNIGAYVDEGTMVDTWATVGSCAQIGKNVHLSGGVGIGGVLEPLQANPVIIEDNCFIGARSEVVEGVIVEENSVISMGVYLGQSTRIFDRAR
;
A
#
# COMPACT_ATOMS: atom_id res chain seq x y z
N MET A 1 -16.85 18.18 1.54
CA MET A 1 -15.76 17.73 0.65
C MET A 1 -14.65 18.75 0.73
N THR A 2 -13.39 18.33 0.92
CA THR A 2 -12.24 19.25 0.93
C THR A 2 -11.98 19.77 -0.48
N ALA A 3 -11.43 20.99 -0.61
CA ALA A 3 -11.08 21.58 -1.92
C ALA A 3 -10.09 20.69 -2.70
N GLU A 4 -9.20 20.01 -1.99
CA GLU A 4 -8.21 19.07 -2.54
C GLU A 4 -8.84 17.85 -3.20
N LYS A 5 -9.83 17.21 -2.55
CA LYS A 5 -10.56 16.07 -3.14
C LYS A 5 -11.18 16.46 -4.49
N LYS A 6 -11.83 17.62 -4.55
CA LYS A 6 -12.47 18.12 -5.78
C LYS A 6 -11.43 18.35 -6.88
N LEU A 7 -10.29 18.95 -6.57
CA LEU A 7 -9.22 19.18 -7.55
C LEU A 7 -8.68 17.86 -8.15
N ILE A 8 -8.48 16.84 -7.31
CA ILE A 8 -8.04 15.51 -7.77
C ILE A 8 -9.09 14.85 -8.66
N GLU A 9 -10.37 14.95 -8.29
CA GLU A 9 -11.48 14.39 -9.07
C GLU A 9 -11.62 15.09 -10.44
N ASP A 10 -11.58 16.43 -10.46
CA ASP A 10 -11.64 17.21 -11.70
C ASP A 10 -10.45 16.90 -12.62
N ALA A 11 -9.23 16.82 -12.05
CA ALA A 11 -8.02 16.48 -12.80
C ALA A 11 -8.04 15.03 -13.33
N TRP A 12 -8.69 14.11 -12.62
CA TRP A 12 -8.84 12.73 -13.07
C TRP A 12 -9.68 12.64 -14.34
N GLU A 13 -10.78 13.39 -14.44
CA GLU A 13 -11.60 13.40 -15.66
C GLU A 13 -10.82 13.94 -16.87
N GLY A 14 -9.99 14.96 -16.66
CA GLY A 14 -9.10 15.54 -17.68
C GLY A 14 -7.74 14.84 -17.87
N ARG A 15 -7.51 13.69 -17.24
CA ARG A 15 -6.15 13.10 -17.11
C ARG A 15 -5.43 12.82 -18.41
N ALA A 16 -6.15 12.59 -19.51
CA ALA A 16 -5.53 12.33 -20.82
C ALA A 16 -4.65 13.50 -21.32
N ALA A 17 -4.98 14.73 -20.93
CA ALA A 17 -4.22 15.93 -21.28
C ALA A 17 -3.02 16.17 -20.35
N LEU A 18 -2.93 15.46 -19.22
CA LEU A 18 -1.86 15.64 -18.23
C LEU A 18 -0.63 14.80 -18.57
N SER A 19 0.53 15.43 -18.38
CA SER A 19 1.86 14.86 -18.52
C SER A 19 2.82 15.54 -17.55
N PRO A 20 4.03 15.01 -17.38
CA PRO A 20 5.04 15.66 -16.55
C PRO A 20 5.37 17.09 -17.01
N ALA A 21 5.31 17.38 -18.31
CA ALA A 21 5.67 18.69 -18.84
C ALA A 21 4.60 19.79 -18.65
N ASN A 22 3.32 19.43 -18.48
CA ASN A 22 2.20 20.39 -18.58
C ASN A 22 1.23 20.37 -17.39
N ALA A 23 1.47 19.57 -16.37
CA ALA A 23 0.59 19.49 -15.21
C ALA A 23 0.62 20.80 -14.38
N PRO A 24 -0.54 21.40 -14.08
CA PRO A 24 -0.62 22.62 -13.29
C PRO A 24 0.03 22.46 -11.92
N ARG A 25 0.76 23.48 -11.46
CA ARG A 25 1.42 23.47 -10.15
C ARG A 25 0.47 23.15 -8.98
N PRO A 26 -0.75 23.73 -8.88
CA PRO A 26 -1.68 23.39 -7.80
C PRO A 26 -2.07 21.91 -7.78
N LEU A 27 -2.17 21.28 -8.96
CA LEU A 27 -2.45 19.84 -9.05
C LEU A 27 -1.27 19.01 -8.55
N ARG A 28 -0.04 19.38 -8.92
CA ARG A 28 1.18 18.70 -8.43
C ARG A 28 1.27 18.77 -6.91
N GLU A 29 1.02 19.94 -6.33
CA GLU A 29 1.03 20.16 -4.88
C GLU A 29 -0.06 19.35 -4.18
N ALA A 30 -1.27 19.27 -4.74
CA ALA A 30 -2.35 18.45 -4.20
C ALA A 30 -2.05 16.94 -4.26
N VAL A 31 -1.55 16.45 -5.41
CA VAL A 31 -1.13 15.04 -5.53
C VAL A 31 -0.03 14.72 -4.53
N GLU A 32 0.99 15.58 -4.43
CA GLU A 32 2.09 15.42 -3.48
C GLU A 32 1.59 15.40 -2.03
N HIS A 33 0.69 16.31 -1.64
CA HIS A 33 0.13 16.33 -0.29
C HIS A 33 -0.65 15.05 0.03
N VAL A 34 -1.40 14.48 -0.92
CA VAL A 34 -2.05 13.18 -0.74
C VAL A 34 -1.04 12.05 -0.59
N ILE A 35 -0.01 11.99 -1.43
CA ILE A 35 1.05 10.97 -1.32
C ILE A 35 1.80 11.09 0.00
N ALA A 36 2.12 12.30 0.46
CA ALA A 36 2.73 12.54 1.77
C ALA A 36 1.79 12.18 2.94
N GLY A 37 0.47 12.40 2.77
CA GLY A 37 -0.55 11.97 3.73
C GLY A 37 -0.66 10.45 3.83
N LEU A 38 -0.61 9.75 2.69
CA LEU A 38 -0.53 8.28 2.63
C LEU A 38 0.76 7.76 3.25
N ASP A 39 1.90 8.35 2.91
CA ASP A 39 3.21 7.94 3.42
C ASP A 39 3.30 8.04 4.96
N ALA A 40 2.62 9.04 5.52
CA ALA A 40 2.56 9.29 6.95
C ALA A 40 1.34 8.65 7.66
N GLY A 41 0.50 7.91 6.95
CA GLY A 41 -0.68 7.24 7.52
C GLY A 41 -1.82 8.17 7.95
N ARG A 42 -1.76 9.47 7.62
CA ARG A 42 -2.83 10.44 7.88
C ARG A 42 -4.00 10.29 6.91
N ILE A 43 -3.71 9.78 5.72
CA ILE A 43 -4.68 9.38 4.71
C ILE A 43 -4.48 7.90 4.48
N ARG A 44 -5.56 7.16 4.29
CA ARG A 44 -5.53 5.75 3.90
C ARG A 44 -6.49 5.49 2.75
N VAL A 45 -6.18 4.50 1.91
CA VAL A 45 -6.97 4.22 0.70
C VAL A 45 -8.34 3.62 1.03
N ALA A 46 -8.40 2.79 2.07
CA ALA A 46 -9.64 2.29 2.63
C ALA A 46 -9.57 2.31 4.15
N GLU A 47 -10.72 2.48 4.81
CA GLU A 47 -10.84 2.46 6.27
C GLU A 47 -12.14 1.80 6.70
N LYS A 48 -12.15 1.24 7.92
CA LYS A 48 -13.34 0.64 8.52
C LYS A 48 -14.16 1.73 9.20
N SER A 49 -15.41 1.89 8.79
CA SER A 49 -16.37 2.85 9.36
C SER A 49 -17.72 2.15 9.54
N GLY A 50 -18.26 2.18 10.76
CA GLY A 50 -19.52 1.49 11.06
C GLY A 50 -19.46 -0.04 10.89
N GLY A 51 -18.28 -0.63 10.96
CA GLY A 51 -18.05 -2.07 10.75
C GLY A 51 -17.76 -2.46 9.29
N GLU A 52 -17.97 -1.56 8.34
CA GLU A 52 -17.75 -1.81 6.91
C GLU A 52 -16.49 -1.11 6.40
N TRP A 53 -15.83 -1.72 5.42
CA TRP A 53 -14.69 -1.10 4.74
C TRP A 53 -15.15 -0.18 3.63
N ILE A 54 -14.73 1.09 3.72
CA ILE A 54 -15.03 2.13 2.75
C ILE A 54 -13.75 2.47 1.99
N THR A 55 -13.81 2.41 0.66
CA THR A 55 -12.69 2.80 -0.23
C THR A 55 -12.82 4.25 -0.68
N HIS A 56 -11.77 5.03 -0.44
CA HIS A 56 -11.63 6.42 -0.88
C HIS A 56 -11.11 6.49 -2.32
N GLN A 57 -12.00 6.38 -3.30
CA GLN A 57 -11.62 6.34 -4.72
C GLN A 57 -10.75 7.53 -5.17
N TRP A 58 -11.00 8.72 -4.63
CA TRP A 58 -10.22 9.92 -4.95
C TRP A 58 -8.74 9.80 -4.55
N VAL A 59 -8.43 9.01 -3.51
CA VAL A 59 -7.05 8.71 -3.10
C VAL A 59 -6.38 7.80 -4.13
N LYS A 60 -7.08 6.78 -4.65
CA LYS A 60 -6.59 5.95 -5.77
C LYS A 60 -6.35 6.79 -7.03
N LYS A 61 -7.24 7.73 -7.34
CA LYS A 61 -7.06 8.71 -8.43
C LYS A 61 -5.78 9.54 -8.22
N ALA A 62 -5.50 10.02 -7.00
CA ALA A 62 -4.27 10.74 -6.70
C ALA A 62 -3.01 9.87 -6.91
N VAL A 63 -3.03 8.61 -6.49
CA VAL A 63 -1.93 7.66 -6.74
C VAL A 63 -1.71 7.46 -8.24
N LEU A 64 -2.77 7.23 -9.02
CA LEU A 64 -2.67 7.07 -10.48
C LEU A 64 -2.20 8.35 -11.17
N LEU A 65 -2.65 9.52 -10.71
CA LEU A 65 -2.15 10.81 -11.20
C LEU A 65 -0.65 10.96 -10.89
N SER A 66 -0.17 10.57 -9.71
CA SER A 66 1.25 10.65 -9.38
C SER A 66 2.15 9.94 -10.41
N PHE A 67 1.70 8.81 -10.97
CA PHE A 67 2.43 8.12 -12.03
C PHE A 67 2.41 8.86 -13.37
N ARG A 68 1.33 9.59 -13.64
CA ARG A 68 1.17 10.37 -14.86
C ARG A 68 1.95 11.69 -14.82
N LEU A 69 2.13 12.25 -13.62
CA LEU A 69 2.79 13.54 -13.43
C LEU A 69 4.32 13.44 -13.33
N GLU A 70 4.87 12.23 -13.29
CA GLU A 70 6.31 11.99 -13.16
C GLU A 70 6.89 11.16 -14.31
N ASP A 71 8.08 11.55 -14.76
CA ASP A 71 8.90 10.76 -15.68
C ASP A 71 9.72 9.71 -14.92
N ASN A 72 10.07 8.64 -15.61
CA ASN A 72 11.06 7.71 -15.08
C ASN A 72 12.41 8.43 -14.97
N ARG A 73 13.18 8.08 -13.94
CA ARG A 73 14.53 8.58 -13.74
C ARG A 73 15.46 7.45 -13.32
N LEU A 74 16.74 7.64 -13.57
CA LEU A 74 17.77 6.75 -13.05
C LEU A 74 17.77 6.79 -11.51
N ILE A 75 17.82 5.63 -10.88
CA ILE A 75 17.95 5.48 -9.43
C ILE A 75 19.20 4.63 -9.17
N GLU A 76 20.16 5.19 -8.44
CA GLU A 76 21.39 4.48 -8.06
C GLU A 76 21.08 3.46 -6.95
N GLY A 77 21.58 2.22 -7.10
CA GLY A 77 21.31 1.08 -6.22
C GLY A 77 22.57 0.43 -5.65
N GLY A 78 23.68 1.14 -5.62
CA GLY A 78 24.99 0.58 -5.27
C GLY A 78 25.58 -0.26 -6.43
N ALA A 79 25.40 -1.58 -6.38
CA ALA A 79 25.96 -2.50 -7.38
C ALA A 79 25.18 -2.52 -8.71
N THR A 80 24.01 -1.90 -8.77
CA THR A 80 23.17 -1.83 -9.96
C THR A 80 22.46 -0.47 -10.03
N ARG A 81 21.73 -0.25 -11.12
CA ARG A 81 20.88 0.92 -11.37
C ARG A 81 19.47 0.48 -11.70
N TYR A 82 18.50 1.31 -11.31
CA TYR A 82 17.10 1.14 -11.63
C TYR A 82 16.59 2.31 -12.47
N TYR A 83 15.43 2.13 -13.11
CA TYR A 83 14.77 3.16 -13.90
C TYR A 83 13.26 3.13 -13.63
N ASP A 84 12.80 4.01 -12.74
CA ASP A 84 11.40 4.10 -12.31
C ASP A 84 11.07 5.55 -11.96
N LYS A 85 9.78 5.86 -11.84
CA LYS A 85 9.26 7.18 -11.45
C LYS A 85 8.82 7.24 -9.99
N VAL A 86 8.58 6.10 -9.35
CA VAL A 86 8.15 6.06 -7.95
C VAL A 86 9.37 5.96 -7.04
N ALA A 87 9.57 6.99 -6.20
CA ALA A 87 10.65 6.99 -5.22
C ALA A 87 10.46 5.90 -4.15
N ALA A 88 11.57 5.40 -3.61
CA ALA A 88 11.54 4.59 -2.39
C ALA A 88 11.17 5.49 -1.19
N LYS A 89 10.38 4.95 -0.25
CA LYS A 89 9.93 5.64 0.98
C LYS A 89 11.12 6.18 1.78
N PHE A 90 12.14 5.35 1.92
CA PHE A 90 13.29 5.63 2.78
C PHE A 90 14.42 6.38 2.09
N ALA A 91 14.27 6.77 0.82
CA ALA A 91 15.36 7.38 0.04
C ALA A 91 15.90 8.69 0.66
N ALA A 92 15.06 9.42 1.40
CA ALA A 92 15.42 10.68 2.06
C ALA A 92 15.44 10.57 3.60
N PHE A 93 15.36 9.36 4.16
CA PHE A 93 15.33 9.17 5.61
C PHE A 93 16.74 9.30 6.21
N ASP A 94 16.83 10.05 7.30
CA ASP A 94 17.99 10.06 8.19
C ASP A 94 17.74 9.18 9.44
N GLU A 95 18.74 9.07 10.32
CA GLU A 95 18.63 8.28 11.56
C GLU A 95 17.48 8.75 12.47
N SER A 96 17.25 10.07 12.53
CA SER A 96 16.16 10.66 13.32
C SER A 96 14.79 10.24 12.79
N ALA A 97 14.61 10.22 11.47
CA ALA A 97 13.40 9.78 10.82
C ALA A 97 13.12 8.30 11.09
N PHE A 98 14.14 7.44 11.00
CA PHE A 98 14.01 6.01 11.36
C PHE A 98 13.66 5.81 12.83
N SER A 99 14.38 6.49 13.73
CA SER A 99 14.14 6.41 15.17
C SER A 99 12.72 6.84 15.56
N LYS A 100 12.23 7.96 14.99
CA LYS A 100 10.85 8.43 15.21
C LYS A 100 9.80 7.47 14.66
N GLY A 101 10.06 6.88 13.50
CA GLY A 101 9.17 5.89 12.86
C GLY A 101 8.97 4.64 13.72
N GLY A 102 10.04 4.19 14.41
CA GLY A 102 9.95 3.10 15.38
C GLY A 102 9.67 1.72 14.76
N PHE A 103 9.96 1.54 13.47
CA PHE A 103 9.90 0.27 12.75
C PHE A 103 11.30 -0.21 12.37
N ARG A 104 11.41 -1.46 11.93
CA ARG A 104 12.66 -2.06 11.45
C ARG A 104 12.57 -2.37 9.97
N VAL A 105 13.59 -1.97 9.21
CA VAL A 105 13.74 -2.25 7.79
C VAL A 105 14.99 -3.11 7.61
N VAL A 106 14.81 -4.42 7.48
CA VAL A 106 15.92 -5.38 7.35
C VAL A 106 16.38 -5.43 5.90
N PRO A 107 17.67 -5.23 5.59
CA PRO A 107 18.15 -5.27 4.21
C PRO A 107 17.89 -6.64 3.55
N PRO A 108 17.42 -6.72 2.28
CA PRO A 108 17.10 -5.61 1.35
C PRO A 108 15.60 -5.22 1.26
N ALA A 109 14.86 -5.12 2.37
CA ALA A 109 13.45 -4.73 2.35
C ALA A 109 13.23 -3.37 1.64
N MET A 110 12.14 -3.27 0.89
CA MET A 110 11.81 -2.11 0.06
C MET A 110 10.35 -1.68 0.29
N ALA A 111 10.13 -0.38 0.47
CA ALA A 111 8.81 0.22 0.46
C ALA A 111 8.79 1.41 -0.51
N ARG A 112 7.74 1.53 -1.32
CA ARG A 112 7.52 2.72 -2.17
C ARG A 112 6.99 3.88 -1.34
N ARG A 113 7.38 5.10 -1.72
CA ARG A 113 6.81 6.33 -1.16
C ARG A 113 5.29 6.31 -1.35
N GLY A 114 4.57 6.75 -0.32
CA GLY A 114 3.12 6.68 -0.26
C GLY A 114 2.59 5.36 0.33
N ALA A 115 3.46 4.51 0.87
CA ALA A 115 3.08 3.41 1.76
C ALA A 115 3.30 3.83 3.22
N TYR A 116 2.34 3.52 4.09
CA TYR A 116 2.48 3.74 5.52
C TYR A 116 3.01 2.48 6.22
N ILE A 117 3.99 2.68 7.10
CA ILE A 117 4.58 1.65 7.96
C ILE A 117 4.49 2.19 9.40
N ALA A 118 3.69 1.52 10.23
CA ALA A 118 3.47 1.92 11.61
C ALA A 118 4.64 1.54 12.53
N ARG A 119 4.58 2.02 13.78
CA ARG A 119 5.51 1.67 14.86
C ARG A 119 5.53 0.14 15.08
N ASN A 120 6.66 -0.37 15.55
CA ASN A 120 6.87 -1.78 15.91
C ASN A 120 6.74 -2.78 14.74
N VAL A 121 6.51 -2.31 13.50
CA VAL A 121 6.53 -3.18 12.32
C VAL A 121 7.95 -3.67 12.05
N VAL A 122 8.06 -4.93 11.64
CA VAL A 122 9.31 -5.51 11.14
C VAL A 122 9.14 -5.87 9.67
N LEU A 123 9.86 -5.16 8.81
CA LEU A 123 10.01 -5.51 7.40
C LEU A 123 11.27 -6.37 7.26
N MET A 124 11.10 -7.68 7.20
CA MET A 124 12.13 -8.60 6.67
C MET A 124 12.32 -8.32 5.17
N PRO A 125 13.30 -8.93 4.46
CA PRO A 125 13.47 -8.73 3.02
C PRO A 125 12.17 -8.94 2.23
N SER A 126 11.44 -7.87 1.96
CA SER A 126 10.05 -7.89 1.49
C SER A 126 9.76 -6.64 0.67
N TYR A 127 8.57 -6.58 0.07
CA TYR A 127 8.16 -5.45 -0.75
C TYR A 127 6.81 -4.88 -0.30
N VAL A 128 6.75 -3.57 -0.04
CA VAL A 128 5.51 -2.84 0.28
C VAL A 128 5.25 -1.78 -0.79
N ASN A 129 4.14 -1.90 -1.50
CA ASN A 129 3.81 -1.04 -2.63
C ASN A 129 3.04 0.22 -2.20
N ILE A 130 2.97 1.21 -3.09
CA ILE A 130 2.33 2.51 -2.85
C ILE A 130 0.85 2.37 -2.47
N GLY A 131 0.39 3.22 -1.54
CA GLY A 131 -0.96 3.23 -1.01
C GLY A 131 -1.24 2.16 0.05
N ALA A 132 -0.32 1.21 0.27
CA ALA A 132 -0.46 0.22 1.32
C ALA A 132 -0.42 0.88 2.71
N TYR A 133 -1.11 0.27 3.66
CA TYR A 133 -1.11 0.66 5.07
C TYR A 133 -0.77 -0.57 5.90
N VAL A 134 0.37 -0.55 6.59
CA VAL A 134 0.82 -1.64 7.47
C VAL A 134 0.81 -1.14 8.91
N ASP A 135 -0.17 -1.61 9.70
CA ASP A 135 -0.42 -1.11 11.05
C ASP A 135 0.48 -1.75 12.12
N GLU A 136 0.39 -1.20 13.33
CA GLU A 136 1.32 -1.42 14.43
C GLU A 136 1.56 -2.90 14.77
N GLY A 137 2.83 -3.23 15.05
CA GLY A 137 3.22 -4.56 15.54
C GLY A 137 3.21 -5.67 14.48
N THR A 138 2.88 -5.36 13.23
CA THR A 138 2.83 -6.35 12.15
C THR A 138 4.22 -6.85 11.74
N MET A 139 4.29 -8.15 11.47
CA MET A 139 5.47 -8.82 10.92
C MET A 139 5.27 -9.09 9.42
N VAL A 140 6.16 -8.56 8.59
CA VAL A 140 6.22 -8.83 7.15
C VAL A 140 7.48 -9.64 6.87
N ASP A 141 7.32 -10.96 6.77
CA ASP A 141 8.46 -11.88 6.68
C ASP A 141 9.14 -11.90 5.31
N THR A 142 10.26 -12.62 5.28
CA THR A 142 11.14 -12.72 4.12
C THR A 142 10.37 -13.18 2.87
N TRP A 143 10.51 -12.40 1.81
CA TRP A 143 9.86 -12.52 0.51
C TRP A 143 8.34 -12.37 0.51
N ALA A 144 7.76 -11.84 1.59
CA ALA A 144 6.37 -11.42 1.55
C ALA A 144 6.20 -10.15 0.70
N THR A 145 5.00 -9.96 0.17
CA THR A 145 4.62 -8.78 -0.62
C THR A 145 3.34 -8.17 -0.07
N VAL A 146 3.34 -6.87 0.16
CA VAL A 146 2.14 -6.08 0.48
C VAL A 146 1.83 -5.19 -0.73
N GLY A 147 0.81 -5.58 -1.49
CA GLY A 147 0.42 -4.96 -2.75
C GLY A 147 -0.13 -3.54 -2.60
N SER A 148 -0.31 -2.86 -3.74
CA SER A 148 -0.77 -1.47 -3.75
C SER A 148 -2.14 -1.35 -3.11
N CYS A 149 -2.31 -0.32 -2.27
CA CYS A 149 -3.55 -0.06 -1.53
C CYS A 149 -3.94 -1.09 -0.45
N ALA A 150 -3.20 -2.19 -0.28
CA ALA A 150 -3.53 -3.22 0.72
C ALA A 150 -3.60 -2.64 2.14
N GLN A 151 -4.55 -3.11 2.94
CA GLN A 151 -4.74 -2.67 4.33
C GLN A 151 -4.40 -3.84 5.25
N ILE A 152 -3.28 -3.74 5.96
CA ILE A 152 -2.82 -4.73 6.93
C ILE A 152 -3.04 -4.16 8.33
N GLY A 153 -3.82 -4.87 9.12
CA GLY A 153 -4.18 -4.53 10.49
C GLY A 153 -3.01 -4.61 11.47
N LYS A 154 -3.32 -4.44 12.75
CA LYS A 154 -2.37 -4.52 13.85
C LYS A 154 -2.05 -5.96 14.18
N ASN A 155 -0.82 -6.20 14.64
CA ASN A 155 -0.34 -7.51 15.08
C ASN A 155 -0.59 -8.64 14.06
N VAL A 156 -0.59 -8.32 12.77
CA VAL A 156 -0.71 -9.32 11.71
C VAL A 156 0.65 -10.00 11.53
N HIS A 157 0.64 -11.30 11.27
CA HIS A 157 1.84 -12.03 10.85
C HIS A 157 1.67 -12.50 9.41
N LEU A 158 2.34 -11.79 8.48
CA LEU A 158 2.50 -12.24 7.10
C LEU A 158 3.77 -13.10 7.03
N SER A 159 3.61 -14.42 7.02
CA SER A 159 4.73 -15.37 7.00
C SER A 159 5.54 -15.32 5.71
N GLY A 160 6.67 -16.03 5.69
CA GLY A 160 7.60 -16.03 4.56
C GLY A 160 6.95 -16.36 3.22
N GLY A 161 7.14 -15.48 2.24
CA GLY A 161 6.59 -15.63 0.89
C GLY A 161 5.08 -15.45 0.76
N VAL A 162 4.42 -14.85 1.76
CA VAL A 162 3.00 -14.48 1.63
C VAL A 162 2.84 -13.33 0.65
N GLY A 163 1.94 -13.46 -0.31
CA GLY A 163 1.57 -12.35 -1.18
C GLY A 163 0.19 -11.79 -0.86
N ILE A 164 0.15 -10.48 -0.64
CA ILE A 164 -1.09 -9.71 -0.50
C ILE A 164 -1.25 -8.90 -1.79
N GLY A 165 -2.27 -9.22 -2.57
CA GLY A 165 -2.51 -8.63 -3.88
C GLY A 165 -2.78 -7.12 -3.82
N GLY A 166 -2.27 -6.40 -4.82
CA GLY A 166 -2.53 -4.97 -4.98
C GLY A 166 -3.83 -4.71 -5.75
N VAL A 167 -4.60 -3.70 -5.35
CA VAL A 167 -5.82 -3.28 -6.05
C VAL A 167 -5.87 -1.77 -6.19
N LEU A 168 -5.23 -1.25 -7.23
CA LEU A 168 -5.29 0.16 -7.58
C LEU A 168 -6.44 0.46 -8.55
N GLU A 169 -6.66 -0.45 -9.50
CA GLU A 169 -7.82 -0.46 -10.39
C GLU A 169 -8.53 -1.82 -10.28
N PRO A 170 -9.87 -1.87 -10.42
CA PRO A 170 -10.77 -0.75 -10.66
C PRO A 170 -10.96 0.14 -9.41
N LEU A 171 -11.28 1.43 -9.61
CA LEU A 171 -11.28 2.44 -8.54
C LEU A 171 -12.25 2.11 -7.40
N GLN A 172 -13.42 1.57 -7.72
CA GLN A 172 -14.46 1.21 -6.77
C GLN A 172 -14.18 -0.06 -5.97
N ALA A 173 -13.26 -0.92 -6.43
CA ALA A 173 -12.97 -2.17 -5.72
C ALA A 173 -12.27 -1.87 -4.39
N ASN A 174 -12.66 -2.62 -3.35
CA ASN A 174 -11.90 -2.61 -2.11
C ASN A 174 -10.50 -3.18 -2.35
N PRO A 175 -9.47 -2.65 -1.67
CA PRO A 175 -8.19 -3.32 -1.63
C PRO A 175 -8.28 -4.65 -0.87
N VAL A 176 -7.24 -5.47 -1.00
CA VAL A 176 -7.10 -6.62 -0.10
C VAL A 176 -6.93 -6.09 1.32
N ILE A 177 -7.68 -6.69 2.24
CA ILE A 177 -7.69 -6.31 3.65
C ILE A 177 -7.36 -7.55 4.47
N ILE A 178 -6.37 -7.41 5.35
CA ILE A 178 -6.07 -8.36 6.40
C ILE A 178 -6.32 -7.63 7.72
N GLU A 179 -7.36 -8.00 8.45
CA GLU A 179 -7.73 -7.31 9.69
C GLU A 179 -6.81 -7.69 10.86
N ASP A 180 -7.04 -7.06 12.00
CA ASP A 180 -6.18 -7.17 13.18
C ASP A 180 -6.02 -8.63 13.66
N ASN A 181 -4.82 -8.93 14.17
CA ASN A 181 -4.45 -10.21 14.78
C ASN A 181 -4.55 -11.43 13.85
N CYS A 182 -4.57 -11.24 12.53
CA CYS A 182 -4.54 -12.37 11.59
C CYS A 182 -3.15 -13.02 11.52
N PHE A 183 -3.13 -14.34 11.39
CA PHE A 183 -1.95 -15.09 11.00
C PHE A 183 -2.12 -15.62 9.57
N ILE A 184 -1.19 -15.29 8.67
CA ILE A 184 -1.16 -15.78 7.30
C ILE A 184 0.07 -16.66 7.11
N GLY A 185 -0.16 -17.97 6.98
CA GLY A 185 0.89 -18.98 6.86
C GLY A 185 1.70 -18.84 5.57
N ALA A 186 2.92 -19.36 5.61
CA ALA A 186 3.90 -19.21 4.53
C ALA A 186 3.36 -19.66 3.16
N ARG A 187 3.77 -18.95 2.11
CA ARG A 187 3.40 -19.23 0.69
C ARG A 187 1.89 -19.18 0.40
N SER A 188 1.11 -18.58 1.28
CA SER A 188 -0.29 -18.26 1.00
C SER A 188 -0.40 -16.95 0.22
N GLU A 189 -1.49 -16.79 -0.52
CA GLU A 189 -1.76 -15.61 -1.33
C GLU A 189 -3.20 -15.13 -1.08
N VAL A 190 -3.40 -13.84 -0.85
CA VAL A 190 -4.72 -13.21 -0.70
C VAL A 190 -4.81 -12.05 -1.67
N VAL A 191 -5.70 -12.11 -2.66
CA VAL A 191 -5.73 -11.20 -3.81
C VAL A 191 -7.14 -10.68 -4.10
N GLU A 192 -7.25 -9.78 -5.10
CA GLU A 192 -8.53 -9.39 -5.72
C GLU A 192 -9.57 -8.78 -4.75
N GLY A 193 -9.11 -8.08 -3.71
CA GLY A 193 -9.99 -7.40 -2.76
C GLY A 193 -10.64 -8.33 -1.74
N VAL A 194 -10.15 -9.56 -1.58
CA VAL A 194 -10.54 -10.44 -0.48
C VAL A 194 -10.27 -9.76 0.86
N ILE A 195 -11.19 -9.96 1.81
CA ILE A 195 -11.08 -9.50 3.19
C ILE A 195 -10.89 -10.74 4.07
N VAL A 196 -9.81 -10.76 4.84
CA VAL A 196 -9.59 -11.73 5.92
C VAL A 196 -9.91 -11.02 7.23
N GLU A 197 -11.03 -11.41 7.84
CA GLU A 197 -11.55 -10.79 9.07
C GLU A 197 -10.68 -11.10 10.28
N GLU A 198 -10.80 -10.26 11.31
CA GLU A 198 -9.94 -10.25 12.48
C GLU A 198 -9.82 -11.60 13.19
N ASN A 199 -8.64 -11.87 13.77
CA ASN A 199 -8.32 -13.10 14.50
C ASN A 199 -8.33 -14.39 13.66
N SER A 200 -8.39 -14.29 12.33
CA SER A 200 -8.31 -15.45 11.44
C SER A 200 -6.91 -16.08 11.40
N VAL A 201 -6.86 -17.40 11.23
CA VAL A 201 -5.61 -18.16 11.04
C VAL A 201 -5.68 -18.91 9.71
N ILE A 202 -4.87 -18.49 8.77
CA ILE A 202 -4.70 -19.13 7.46
C ILE A 202 -3.41 -19.97 7.50
N SER A 203 -3.51 -21.25 7.14
CA SER A 203 -2.36 -22.16 7.08
C SER A 203 -1.44 -21.83 5.88
N MET A 204 -0.42 -22.66 5.65
CA MET A 204 0.46 -22.55 4.49
C MET A 204 -0.24 -22.95 3.18
N GLY A 205 0.13 -22.30 2.08
CA GLY A 205 -0.31 -22.68 0.73
C GLY A 205 -1.81 -22.49 0.46
N VAL A 206 -2.44 -21.53 1.14
CA VAL A 206 -3.84 -21.17 0.92
C VAL A 206 -3.90 -20.00 -0.05
N TYR A 207 -4.64 -20.16 -1.14
CA TYR A 207 -4.76 -19.16 -2.21
C TYR A 207 -6.19 -18.63 -2.29
N LEU A 208 -6.41 -17.40 -1.83
CA LEU A 208 -7.72 -16.73 -1.79
C LEU A 208 -7.79 -15.61 -2.83
N GLY A 209 -8.54 -15.83 -3.91
CA GLY A 209 -9.01 -14.78 -4.81
C GLY A 209 -10.54 -14.79 -4.89
N GLN A 210 -11.12 -13.91 -5.71
CA GLN A 210 -12.58 -13.80 -5.88
C GLN A 210 -13.22 -15.07 -6.44
N SER A 211 -12.43 -15.89 -7.16
CA SER A 211 -12.89 -17.17 -7.71
C SER A 211 -12.62 -18.37 -6.78
N THR A 212 -11.98 -18.17 -5.62
CA THR A 212 -11.68 -19.27 -4.69
C THR A 212 -12.94 -19.64 -3.91
N ARG A 213 -13.36 -20.90 -4.01
CA ARG A 213 -14.42 -21.44 -3.15
C ARG A 213 -13.91 -21.65 -1.74
N ILE A 214 -14.50 -20.96 -0.76
CA ILE A 214 -14.24 -21.16 0.67
C ILE A 214 -15.35 -22.08 1.20
N PHE A 215 -14.99 -23.31 1.56
CA PHE A 215 -15.94 -24.33 2.02
C PHE A 215 -15.91 -24.44 3.55
N ASP A 216 -17.06 -24.18 4.19
CA ASP A 216 -17.24 -24.46 5.62
C ASP A 216 -17.53 -25.94 5.81
N ARG A 217 -16.58 -26.69 6.38
CA ARG A 217 -16.68 -28.14 6.59
C ARG A 217 -17.93 -28.56 7.39
N ALA A 218 -18.45 -27.68 8.24
CA ALA A 218 -19.59 -27.99 9.09
C ALA A 218 -20.94 -27.78 8.39
N ARG A 219 -20.96 -27.17 7.20
CA ARG A 219 -22.16 -26.75 6.48
C ARG A 219 -22.23 -27.32 5.06
#